data_AF-A0A852BDE8-F1
#
_entry.id   AF-A0A852BDE8-F1
#
_cell.length_a   1.000
_cell.length_b   1.000
_cell.length_c   1.000
_cell.angle_alpha   90.00
_cell.angle_beta   90.00
_cell.angle_gamma   90.00
#
_symmetry.space_group_name_H-M   'P 1'
#
loop_
_entity.id
_entity.type
_entity.pdbx_description
1 polymer ?
#
loop_
_entity_poly.entity_id
_entity_poly.type
_entity_poly.pdbx_seq_one_letter_code
_entity_poly.pdbx_strand_id
1 'polypeptide(L)'
;GVVLALSGFQNPLRAHLRAAATAMGAQYRPDWTPECTHLVCAFARTPKAARARQRGGVVVGQEWIWECQRRGKRVTCDRYLLDGSASSGSEGEEPADAPPPSQPSPNKEKGAEPPHL
;
A
#
# COMPACT_ATOMS: atom_id res chain seq x y z
N GLY A 1 10.79 13.94 -5.63
CA GLY A 1 10.73 12.52 -5.23
C GLY A 1 9.99 12.38 -3.90
N VAL A 2 9.72 11.15 -3.46
CA VAL A 2 9.18 10.86 -2.11
C VAL A 2 10.33 10.39 -1.24
N VAL A 3 10.49 11.02 -0.06
CA VAL A 3 11.43 10.55 0.96
C VAL A 3 10.60 10.29 2.21
N LEU A 4 10.59 9.05 2.68
CA LEU A 4 9.72 8.63 3.77
C LEU A 4 10.47 8.01 4.94
N ALA A 5 9.89 8.16 6.13
CA ALA A 5 10.27 7.42 7.31
C ALA A 5 9.08 6.60 7.83
N LEU A 6 9.38 5.49 8.51
CA LEU A 6 8.38 4.60 9.12
C LEU A 6 8.38 4.74 10.65
N SER A 7 7.19 4.78 11.25
CA SER A 7 7.01 4.92 12.71
C SER A 7 5.90 3.99 13.23
N GLY A 8 6.16 3.28 14.33
CA GLY A 8 5.16 2.41 14.98
C GLY A 8 4.93 1.05 14.32
N PHE A 9 5.79 0.63 13.38
CA PHE A 9 5.71 -0.69 12.73
C PHE A 9 6.83 -1.62 13.21
N GLN A 10 6.49 -2.87 13.48
CA GLN A 10 7.42 -3.96 13.79
C GLN A 10 7.68 -4.83 12.56
N ASN A 11 8.76 -5.63 12.58
CA ASN A 11 8.97 -6.66 11.56
C ASN A 11 7.97 -7.80 11.74
N PRO A 12 7.52 -8.46 10.64
CA PRO A 12 7.96 -8.29 9.25
C PRO A 12 7.29 -7.12 8.50
N LEU A 13 6.19 -6.58 9.02
CA LEU A 13 5.41 -5.52 8.36
C LEU A 13 6.24 -4.29 7.98
N ARG A 14 7.12 -3.82 8.88
CA ARG A 14 8.03 -2.71 8.61
C ARG A 14 8.93 -2.95 7.38
N ALA A 15 9.41 -4.18 7.20
CA ALA A 15 10.23 -4.55 6.06
C ALA A 15 9.41 -4.54 4.77
N HIS A 16 8.18 -5.06 4.79
CA HIS A 16 7.27 -5.05 3.63
C HIS A 16 6.92 -3.62 3.20
N LEU A 17 6.57 -2.74 4.13
CA LEU A 17 6.27 -1.33 3.85
C LEU A 17 7.47 -0.61 3.21
N ARG A 18 8.68 -0.85 3.75
CA ARG A 18 9.92 -0.32 3.19
C ARG A 18 10.15 -0.83 1.77
N ALA A 19 10.02 -2.14 1.55
CA ALA A 19 10.24 -2.76 0.25
C ALA A 19 9.27 -2.22 -0.80
N ALA A 20 7.96 -2.19 -0.48
CA ALA A 20 6.93 -1.67 -1.37
C ALA A 20 7.18 -0.22 -1.76
N ALA A 21 7.48 0.64 -0.79
CA ALA A 21 7.71 2.05 -1.10
C ALA A 21 9.01 2.28 -1.90
N THR A 22 10.07 1.53 -1.60
CA THR A 22 11.34 1.61 -2.34
C THR A 22 11.17 1.12 -3.78
N ALA A 23 10.40 0.04 -3.99
CA ALA A 23 10.08 -0.46 -5.32
C ALA A 23 9.33 0.56 -6.19
N MET A 24 8.57 1.48 -5.57
CA MET A 24 7.89 2.59 -6.24
C MET A 24 8.78 3.85 -6.41
N GLY A 25 10.07 3.76 -6.10
CA GLY A 25 11.01 4.88 -6.24
C GLY A 25 11.01 5.86 -5.07
N ALA A 26 10.40 5.53 -3.94
CA ALA A 26 10.55 6.32 -2.72
C ALA A 26 11.90 6.03 -2.04
N GLN A 27 12.49 7.05 -1.42
CA GLN A 27 13.69 6.90 -0.62
C GLN A 27 13.30 6.70 0.84
N TYR A 28 13.79 5.62 1.46
CA TYR A 28 13.54 5.35 2.87
C TYR A 28 14.63 5.94 3.77
N ARG A 29 14.21 6.57 4.88
CA ARG A 29 15.08 6.95 6.00
C ARG A 29 14.63 6.23 7.28
N PRO A 30 15.57 5.73 8.10
CA PRO A 30 15.22 5.11 9.39
C PRO A 30 14.52 6.10 10.32
N ASP A 31 14.97 7.36 10.28
CA ASP A 31 14.48 8.46 11.10
C ASP A 31 14.01 9.66 10.30
N TRP A 32 13.23 10.51 10.98
CA TRP A 32 12.74 11.75 10.38
C TRP A 32 13.91 12.73 10.23
N THR A 33 14.23 13.05 8.98
CA THR A 33 15.26 14.02 8.59
C THR A 33 14.61 15.21 7.88
N PRO A 34 15.30 16.36 7.73
CA PRO A 34 14.79 17.48 6.94
C PRO A 34 14.47 17.14 5.48
N GLU A 35 15.07 16.09 4.94
CA GLU A 35 14.81 15.60 3.58
C GLU A 35 13.50 14.80 3.47
N CYS A 36 12.94 14.35 4.60
CA CYS A 36 11.71 13.57 4.62
C CYS A 36 10.51 14.44 4.23
N THR A 37 9.73 13.95 3.28
CA THR A 37 8.47 14.57 2.85
C THR A 37 7.26 13.88 3.46
N HIS A 38 7.34 12.57 3.73
CA HIS A 38 6.24 11.76 4.24
C HIS A 38 6.66 10.97 5.48
N LEU A 39 5.80 10.92 6.50
CA LEU A 39 5.93 9.99 7.61
C LEU A 39 4.78 9.00 7.52
N VAL A 40 5.10 7.73 7.34
CA VAL A 40 4.11 6.67 7.44
C VAL A 40 4.10 6.17 8.87
N CYS A 41 2.95 6.24 9.52
CA CYS A 41 2.83 5.98 10.95
C CYS A 41 1.67 5.02 11.23
N ALA A 42 1.85 4.10 12.17
CA ALA A 42 0.78 3.22 12.62
C ALA A 42 -0.28 3.96 13.47
N PHE A 43 0.12 5.05 14.14
CA PHE A 43 -0.73 5.79 15.07
C PHE A 43 -0.65 7.29 14.86
N ALA A 44 -1.77 8.01 14.91
CA ALA A 44 -1.82 9.46 14.65
C ALA A 44 -1.09 10.29 15.72
N ARG A 45 -1.08 9.81 16.97
CA ARG A 45 -0.56 10.51 18.17
C ARG A 45 0.77 9.93 18.62
N THR A 46 1.80 10.12 17.80
CA THR A 46 3.19 9.81 18.18
C THR A 46 4.05 11.07 18.22
N PRO A 47 5.09 11.14 19.07
CA PRO A 47 6.03 12.27 19.08
C PRO A 47 6.68 12.50 17.71
N LYS A 48 6.96 11.42 16.96
CA LYS A 48 7.51 11.48 15.60
C LYS A 48 6.52 12.09 14.61
N ALA A 49 5.23 11.77 14.70
CA ALA A 49 4.18 12.38 13.90
C ALA A 49 4.00 13.87 14.21
N ALA A 50 3.99 14.26 15.48
CA ALA A 50 3.92 15.68 15.86
C ALA A 50 5.09 16.48 15.28
N ARG A 51 6.33 15.95 15.40
CA ARG A 51 7.53 16.58 14.84
C ARG A 51 7.51 16.67 13.32
N ALA A 52 7.00 15.64 12.64
CA ALA A 52 6.85 15.67 11.18
C ALA A 52 5.87 16.76 10.75
N ARG A 53 4.68 16.85 11.37
CA ARG A 53 3.68 17.90 11.07
C ARG A 53 4.23 19.30 11.31
N GLN A 54 4.91 19.53 12.43
CA GLN A 54 5.54 20.83 12.73
C GLN A 54 6.58 21.26 11.70
N ARG A 55 7.18 20.31 10.97
CA ARG A 55 8.14 20.56 9.91
C ARG A 55 7.52 20.59 8.51
N GLY A 56 6.19 20.66 8.40
CA GLY A 56 5.47 20.63 7.13
C GLY A 56 5.44 19.25 6.46
N GLY A 57 5.76 18.19 7.21
CA GLY A 57 5.73 16.81 6.74
C GLY A 57 4.32 16.25 6.67
N VAL A 58 4.06 15.44 5.64
CA VAL A 58 2.78 14.74 5.45
C VAL A 58 2.78 13.48 6.30
N VAL A 59 1.83 13.32 7.22
CA VAL A 59 1.71 12.12 8.06
C VAL A 59 0.55 11.25 7.58
N VAL A 60 0.85 10.04 7.11
CA VAL A 60 -0.13 9.11 6.52
C VAL A 60 -0.11 7.73 7.18
N GLY A 61 -1.19 6.98 7.02
CA GLY A 61 -1.27 5.55 7.35
C GLY A 61 -0.53 4.66 6.34
N GLN A 62 -0.34 3.40 6.71
CA GLN A 62 0.29 2.38 5.85
C GLN A 62 -0.51 2.11 4.56
N GLU A 63 -1.82 2.32 4.62
CA GLU A 63 -2.79 2.11 3.55
C GLU A 63 -2.41 2.92 2.31
N TRP A 64 -1.79 4.09 2.49
CA TRP A 64 -1.29 4.90 1.39
C TRP A 64 -0.20 4.20 0.58
N ILE A 65 0.72 3.46 1.24
CA ILE A 65 1.77 2.71 0.54
C ILE A 65 1.12 1.58 -0.27
N TRP A 66 0.20 0.85 0.35
CA TRP A 66 -0.48 -0.26 -0.31
C TRP A 66 -1.31 0.18 -1.50
N GLU A 67 -2.00 1.32 -1.40
CA GLU A 67 -2.74 1.86 -2.53
C GLU A 67 -1.82 2.36 -3.64
N CYS A 68 -0.71 3.04 -3.31
CA CYS A 68 0.28 3.42 -4.31
C CYS A 68 0.81 2.18 -5.05
N GLN A 69 1.07 1.09 -4.31
CA GLN A 69 1.58 -0.15 -4.88
C GLN A 69 0.54 -0.82 -5.79
N ARG A 70 -0.71 -0.91 -5.32
CA ARG A 70 -1.84 -1.46 -6.08
C ARG A 70 -2.02 -0.73 -7.42
N ARG A 71 -1.95 0.59 -7.42
CA ARG A 71 -2.13 1.41 -8.63
C ARG A 71 -0.88 1.57 -9.47
N GLY A 72 0.28 1.16 -8.98
CA GLY A 72 1.58 1.38 -9.63
C GLY A 72 1.94 2.86 -9.79
N LYS A 73 1.30 3.76 -9.05
CA LYS A 73 1.52 5.22 -9.14
C LYS A 73 1.26 5.91 -7.82
N ARG A 74 1.81 7.12 -7.66
CA ARG A 74 1.56 7.95 -6.47
C ARG A 74 0.10 8.37 -6.40
N VAL A 75 -0.59 7.98 -5.34
CA VAL A 75 -1.96 8.47 -5.03
C VAL A 75 -1.92 9.69 -4.12
N THR A 76 -3.00 10.47 -4.10
CA THR A 76 -3.14 11.63 -3.22
C THR A 76 -3.16 11.19 -1.75
N CYS A 77 -2.54 12.00 -0.88
CA CYS A 77 -2.41 11.66 0.53
C CYS A 77 -3.65 12.00 1.36
N ASP A 78 -4.54 12.87 0.89
CA ASP A 78 -5.65 13.47 1.65
C ASP A 78 -6.50 12.43 2.40
N ARG A 79 -6.86 11.34 1.75
CA ARG A 79 -7.70 10.26 2.34
C ARG A 79 -6.96 9.37 3.33
N TYR A 80 -5.64 9.47 3.37
CA TYR A 80 -4.76 8.64 4.20
C TYR A 80 -4.05 9.46 5.27
N LEU A 81 -4.35 10.76 5.37
CA LEU A 81 -3.79 11.62 6.39
C LEU A 81 -4.24 11.14 7.77
N LEU A 82 -3.27 10.92 8.64
CA LEU A 82 -3.55 10.78 10.06
C LEU A 82 -3.76 12.20 10.57
N ASP A 83 -4.99 12.64 10.78
CA ASP A 83 -5.30 13.99 11.27
C ASP A 83 -5.47 14.03 12.81
N GLY A 84 -5.51 12.87 13.46
CA GLY A 84 -5.71 12.76 14.90
C GLY A 84 -7.15 12.99 15.36
N SER A 85 -8.11 13.11 14.41
CA SER A 85 -9.54 13.35 14.69
C SER A 85 -10.48 12.18 14.34
N ALA A 86 -10.13 11.25 13.44
CA ALA A 86 -10.91 10.02 13.22
C ALA A 86 -10.26 8.84 13.98
N SER A 87 -10.84 8.20 15.01
CA SER A 87 -12.15 7.54 15.14
C SER A 87 -12.42 6.49 14.07
N SER A 88 -12.18 5.24 14.44
CA SER A 88 -12.69 3.97 13.91
C SER A 88 -13.24 3.95 12.48
N GLY A 89 -12.50 3.31 11.58
CA GLY A 89 -13.03 2.70 10.37
C GLY A 89 -12.41 1.32 10.20
N SER A 90 -13.06 0.30 10.74
CA SER A 90 -12.77 -1.10 10.48
C SER A 90 -12.89 -1.39 8.98
N GLU A 91 -11.94 -2.17 8.49
CA GLU A 91 -12.06 -3.23 7.46
C GLU A 91 -13.16 -3.10 6.39
N GLY A 92 -12.72 -3.08 5.12
CA GLY A 92 -13.53 -3.52 3.99
C GLY A 92 -13.58 -2.53 2.84
N GLU A 93 -12.63 -2.63 1.91
CA GLU A 93 -12.91 -2.25 0.53
C GLU A 93 -12.07 -3.10 -0.41
N GLU A 94 -12.61 -4.27 -0.77
CA GLU A 94 -12.45 -4.83 -2.10
C GLU A 94 -13.41 -4.05 -3.02
N PRO A 95 -12.92 -3.33 -4.05
CA PRO A 95 -13.72 -3.08 -5.23
C PRO A 95 -13.18 -3.93 -6.38
N ALA A 96 -14.09 -4.76 -6.89
CA ALA A 96 -14.04 -5.44 -8.17
C ALA A 96 -13.59 -4.51 -9.32
N ASP A 97 -12.79 -5.03 -10.25
CA ASP A 97 -13.03 -4.99 -11.72
C ASP A 97 -11.77 -5.47 -12.49
N ALA A 98 -11.52 -6.78 -12.47
CA ALA A 98 -10.83 -7.40 -13.60
C ALA A 98 -11.82 -8.43 -14.16
N PRO A 99 -12.39 -8.22 -15.36
CA PRO A 99 -13.17 -9.27 -15.99
C PRO A 99 -12.25 -10.49 -16.16
N PRO A 100 -12.72 -11.73 -15.84
CA PRO A 100 -11.99 -12.92 -16.24
C PRO A 100 -11.82 -12.85 -17.76
N PRO A 101 -10.61 -13.08 -18.31
CA PRO A 101 -10.44 -13.10 -19.75
C PRO A 101 -11.43 -14.11 -20.34
N SER A 102 -12.31 -13.57 -21.19
CA SER A 102 -13.35 -14.31 -21.88
C SER A 102 -12.72 -15.51 -22.57
N GLN A 103 -13.09 -16.72 -22.16
CA GLN A 103 -12.88 -17.90 -22.98
C GLN A 103 -13.94 -17.89 -24.09
N PRO A 104 -13.59 -17.72 -25.37
CA PRO A 104 -14.43 -18.25 -26.42
C PRO A 104 -14.22 -19.77 -26.41
N SER A 105 -15.23 -20.51 -25.97
CA SER A 105 -15.40 -21.90 -26.37
C SER A 105 -15.74 -21.94 -27.86
N PRO A 106 -15.09 -22.81 -28.65
CA PRO A 106 -15.80 -23.49 -29.71
C PRO A 106 -15.62 -25.00 -29.58
N ASN A 107 -16.71 -25.62 -29.14
CA ASN A 107 -17.33 -26.82 -29.71
C ASN A 107 -16.44 -27.89 -30.40
N LYS A 108 -16.51 -29.10 -29.81
CA LYS A 108 -16.93 -30.36 -30.46
C LYS A 108 -15.99 -30.97 -31.50
N GLU A 109 -15.32 -32.08 -31.13
CA GLU A 109 -15.37 -33.30 -31.96
C GLU A 109 -14.97 -34.59 -31.22
N LYS A 110 -15.57 -35.70 -31.67
CA LYS A 110 -15.49 -37.07 -31.16
C LYS A 110 -14.17 -37.75 -31.60
N GLY A 111 -13.66 -38.69 -30.79
CA GLY A 111 -12.72 -39.74 -31.17
C GLY A 111 -12.16 -40.41 -29.92
N ALA A 112 -12.65 -41.59 -29.49
CA ALA A 112 -12.26 -42.94 -29.93
C ALA A 112 -10.82 -43.31 -29.51
N GLU A 113 -10.66 -44.21 -28.52
CA GLU A 113 -9.69 -45.35 -28.42
C GLU A 113 -9.57 -45.90 -26.97
N PRO A 114 -8.93 -47.06 -26.68
CA PRO A 114 -9.00 -48.44 -27.23
C PRO A 114 -9.39 -49.48 -26.12
N PRO A 115 -9.41 -50.82 -26.38
CA PRO A 115 -9.85 -51.80 -25.40
C PRO A 115 -8.75 -52.17 -24.40
N HIS A 116 -9.14 -52.53 -23.18
CA HIS A 116 -8.27 -53.19 -22.21
C HIS A 116 -8.65 -54.67 -22.09
N LEU A 117 -7.60 -55.52 -22.15
CA LEU A 117 -7.62 -56.97 -21.94
C LEU A 117 -8.31 -57.38 -20.63
#